data_AF-A0A923YU74-F1
#
_entry.id   AF-A0A923YU74-F1
#
_cell.length_a   1.000
_cell.length_b   1.000
_cell.length_c   1.000
_cell.angle_alpha   90.00
_cell.angle_beta   90.00
_cell.angle_gamma   90.00
#
_symmetry.space_group_name_H-M   'P 1'
#
loop_
_entity.id
_entity.type
_entity.pdbx_description
1 polymer ?
#
loop_
_entity_poly.entity_id
_entity_poly.type
_entity_poly.pdbx_seq_one_letter_code
_entity_poly.pdbx_strand_id
1 'polypeptide(L)'
;MNFKKYTNEFAYNFKLAYPIILGMLGHTLIMIVDNIMVGKLGSTELAAVSLGNSLIFVAMSIGIGFSTAITPLIAEAAAENDQNRIKLVFQHGLF
;
A
#
# COMPACT_ATOMS: atom_id res chain seq x y z
N MET A 1 15.55 -26.93 -15.27
CA MET A 1 14.64 -25.90 -14.70
C MET A 1 13.35 -25.91 -15.51
N ASN A 2 12.20 -26.26 -14.92
CA ASN A 2 10.96 -26.46 -15.68
C ASN A 2 10.19 -25.14 -15.80
N PHE A 3 10.46 -24.39 -16.87
CA PHE A 3 9.88 -23.05 -17.14
C PHE A 3 8.35 -23.02 -17.12
N LYS A 4 7.69 -24.12 -17.50
CA LYS A 4 6.22 -24.24 -17.47
C LYS A 4 5.63 -24.09 -16.07
N LYS A 5 6.33 -24.55 -15.04
CA LYS A 5 5.85 -24.44 -13.65
C LYS A 5 5.89 -22.99 -13.15
N TYR A 6 6.81 -22.17 -13.69
CA TYR A 6 6.97 -20.77 -13.31
C TYR A 6 5.92 -19.86 -13.95
N THR A 7 5.50 -20.18 -15.17
CA THR A 7 4.54 -19.36 -15.91
C THR A 7 3.08 -19.72 -15.63
N ASN A 8 2.80 -20.87 -15.02
CA ASN A 8 1.44 -21.32 -14.69
C ASN A 8 0.69 -20.35 -13.76
N GLU A 9 1.37 -19.75 -12.78
CA GLU A 9 0.74 -18.85 -11.80
C GLU A 9 0.50 -17.43 -12.37
N PHE A 10 1.04 -17.12 -13.55
CA PHE A 10 1.02 -15.75 -14.08
C PHE A 10 -0.40 -15.25 -14.34
N ALA A 11 -1.26 -16.09 -14.93
CA ALA A 11 -2.65 -15.74 -15.20
C ALA A 11 -3.46 -15.54 -13.91
N TYR A 12 -3.21 -16.37 -12.89
CA TYR A 12 -3.85 -16.25 -11.58
C TYR A 12 -3.42 -14.96 -10.87
N ASN A 13 -2.11 -14.74 -10.75
CA ASN A 13 -1.55 -13.53 -10.15
C ASN A 13 -2.04 -12.27 -10.86
N PHE A 14 -2.12 -12.28 -12.18
CA PHE A 14 -2.62 -11.14 -12.94
C PHE A 14 -4.09 -10.85 -12.65
N LYS A 15 -4.93 -11.88 -12.50
CA LYS A 15 -6.35 -11.73 -12.12
C LYS A 15 -6.51 -11.05 -10.76
N LEU A 16 -5.64 -11.37 -9.80
CA LEU A 16 -5.63 -10.75 -8.46
C LEU A 16 -5.03 -9.33 -8.48
N ALA A 17 -3.95 -9.14 -9.21
CA ALA A 17 -3.23 -7.87 -9.26
C ALA A 17 -3.98 -6.80 -10.08
N TYR A 18 -4.71 -7.19 -11.11
CA TYR A 18 -5.40 -6.27 -12.03
C TYR A 18 -6.28 -5.21 -11.32
N PRO A 19 -7.20 -5.55 -10.40
CA PRO A 19 -8.00 -4.55 -9.68
C PRO A 19 -7.14 -3.61 -8.83
N ILE A 20 -6.06 -4.13 -8.21
CA ILE A 20 -5.14 -3.31 -7.41
C ILE A 20 -4.38 -2.33 -8.29
N ILE A 21 -3.87 -2.79 -9.44
CA ILE A 21 -3.19 -1.95 -10.44
C ILE A 21 -4.13 -0.82 -10.91
N LEU A 22 -5.37 -1.14 -11.24
CA LEU A 22 -6.37 -0.12 -11.62
C LEU A 22 -6.63 0.88 -10.50
N GLY A 23 -6.76 0.42 -9.25
CA GLY A 23 -6.92 1.28 -8.09
C GLY A 23 -5.73 2.23 -7.89
N MET A 24 -4.50 1.71 -8.01
CA MET A 24 -3.29 2.52 -7.89
C MET A 24 -3.16 3.54 -9.04
N LEU A 25 -3.52 3.15 -10.27
CA LEU A 25 -3.58 4.08 -11.40
C LEU A 25 -4.59 5.21 -11.14
N GLY A 26 -5.77 4.87 -10.62
CA GLY A 26 -6.78 5.86 -10.23
C GLY A 26 -6.25 6.83 -9.17
N HIS A 27 -5.58 6.32 -8.13
CA HIS A 27 -4.97 7.13 -7.09
C HIS A 27 -3.92 8.11 -7.66
N THR A 28 -3.04 7.64 -8.55
CA THR A 28 -2.05 8.51 -9.20
C THR A 28 -2.70 9.56 -10.10
N LEU A 29 -3.77 9.22 -10.83
CA LEU A 29 -4.51 10.18 -11.66
C LEU A 29 -5.15 11.28 -10.82
N ILE A 30 -5.78 10.94 -9.69
CA ILE A 30 -6.36 11.92 -8.77
C ILE A 30 -5.28 12.89 -8.28
N MET A 31 -4.10 12.38 -7.89
CA MET A 31 -2.98 13.21 -7.47
C MET A 31 -2.48 14.15 -8.58
N ILE A 32 -2.46 13.71 -9.83
CA ILE A 32 -2.10 14.57 -10.97
C ILE A 32 -3.14 15.67 -11.17
N VAL A 33 -4.42 15.33 -11.15
CA VAL A 33 -5.52 16.29 -11.33
C VAL A 33 -5.51 17.34 -10.21
N ASP A 34 -5.27 16.92 -8.97
CA ASP A 34 -5.14 17.81 -7.81
C ASP A 34 -4.00 18.82 -7.99
N ASN A 35 -2.80 18.34 -8.38
CA ASN A 35 -1.66 19.22 -8.67
C ASN A 35 -1.94 20.20 -9.83
N ILE A 36 -2.65 19.78 -10.87
CA ILE A 36 -3.05 20.67 -11.98
C ILE A 36 -4.05 21.72 -11.47
N MET A 37 -5.01 21.35 -10.62
CA MET A 37 -5.99 22.25 -10.07
C MET A 37 -5.35 23.31 -9.18
N VAL A 38 -4.45 22.91 -8.28
CA VAL A 38 -3.70 23.83 -7.42
C VAL A 38 -2.71 24.66 -8.24
N GLY A 39 -2.05 24.06 -9.23
CA GLY A 39 -1.09 24.77 -10.10
C GLY A 39 -1.73 25.91 -10.91
N LYS A 40 -3.04 25.86 -11.18
CA LYS A 40 -3.79 26.97 -11.78
C LYS A 40 -3.97 28.16 -10.84
N LEU A 41 -3.90 27.97 -9.53
CA LEU A 41 -3.97 29.04 -8.54
C LEU A 41 -2.65 29.83 -8.46
N GLY A 42 -1.53 29.14 -8.70
CA GLY A 42 -0.21 29.75 -8.81
C GLY A 42 0.91 28.80 -8.36
N SER A 43 2.15 29.19 -8.66
CA SER A 43 3.33 28.39 -8.30
C SER A 43 3.61 28.37 -6.80
N THR A 44 3.24 29.43 -6.09
CA THR A 44 3.45 29.57 -4.64
C THR A 44 2.51 28.63 -3.88
N GLU A 45 1.26 28.55 -4.31
CA GLU A 45 0.21 27.70 -3.77
C GLU A 45 0.56 26.22 -4.01
N LEU A 46 1.01 25.87 -5.22
CA LEU A 46 1.46 24.52 -5.53
C LEU A 46 2.66 24.10 -4.68
N ALA A 47 3.63 25.00 -4.48
CA ALA A 47 4.78 24.74 -3.60
C ALA A 47 4.35 24.52 -2.14
N ALA A 48 3.38 25.30 -1.65
CA ALA A 48 2.83 25.13 -0.31
C ALA A 48 2.12 23.78 -0.15
N VAL A 49 1.31 23.36 -1.13
CA VAL A 49 0.65 22.04 -1.12
C VAL A 49 1.66 20.90 -1.17
N SER A 50 2.70 21.00 -1.99
CA SER A 50 3.77 19.99 -2.04
C SER A 50 4.50 19.84 -0.70
N LEU A 51 4.76 20.96 0.00
CA LEU A 51 5.35 20.95 1.33
C LEU A 51 4.41 20.29 2.35
N GLY A 52 3.13 20.65 2.32
CA GLY A 52 2.10 20.05 3.17
C GLY A 52 1.98 18.54 2.96
N ASN A 53 1.94 18.09 1.70
CA ASN A 53 1.87 16.66 1.36
C ASN A 53 3.10 15.89 1.88
N SER A 54 4.28 16.51 1.88
CA SER A 54 5.50 15.90 2.41
C SER A 54 5.40 15.66 3.92
N LEU A 55 4.83 16.60 4.67
CA LEU A 55 4.61 16.44 6.12
C LEU A 55 3.56 15.36 6.43
N ILE A 56 2.46 15.34 5.66
CA ILE A 56 1.44 14.29 5.80
C ILE A 56 2.01 12.92 5.46
N PHE A 57 2.87 12.82 4.43
CA PHE A 57 3.55 11.57 4.08
C PHE A 57 4.40 11.05 5.24
N VAL A 58 5.17 11.92 5.91
CA VAL A 58 5.96 11.52 7.09
C VAL A 58 5.05 10.97 8.19
N ALA A 59 3.94 11.64 8.50
CA ALA A 59 2.98 11.16 9.49
C ALA A 59 2.36 9.81 9.09
N MET A 60 1.94 9.66 7.84
CA MET A 60 1.37 8.41 7.32
C MET A 60 2.40 7.27 7.29
N SER A 61 3.67 7.57 7.01
CA SER A 61 4.73 6.56 6.88
C SER A 61 4.89 5.73 8.16
N ILE A 62 4.65 6.34 9.33
CA ILE A 62 4.68 5.64 10.62
C ILE A 62 3.57 4.59 10.70
N GLY A 63 2.33 4.98 10.33
CA GLY A 63 1.19 4.06 10.32
C GLY A 63 1.36 2.92 9.31
N ILE A 64 1.86 3.23 8.11
CA ILE A 64 2.19 2.23 7.10
C ILE A 64 3.29 1.28 7.62
N GLY A 65 4.31 1.81 8.29
CA GLY A 65 5.38 1.02 8.91
C GLY A 65 4.85 -0.04 9.86
N PHE A 66 4.01 0.35 10.82
CA PHE A 66 3.36 -0.60 11.72
C PHE A 66 2.45 -1.59 10.97
N SER A 67 1.68 -1.12 9.98
CA SER A 67 0.81 -1.98 9.18
C SER A 67 1.59 -3.09 8.45
N THR A 68 2.72 -2.74 7.85
CA THR A 68 3.58 -3.71 7.15
C THR A 68 4.28 -4.69 8.10
N ALA A 69 4.53 -4.30 9.35
CA ALA A 69 5.14 -5.15 10.38
C ALA A 69 4.20 -6.26 10.88
N ILE A 70 2.87 -6.11 10.74
CA ILE A 70 1.90 -7.14 11.15
C ILE A 70 2.02 -8.40 10.30
N THR A 71 2.29 -8.25 9.00
CA THR A 71 2.36 -9.38 8.04
C THR A 71 3.41 -10.44 8.44
N PRO A 72 4.68 -10.09 8.73
CA PRO A 72 5.66 -11.07 9.19
C PRO A 72 5.34 -11.64 10.57
N LEU A 73 4.75 -10.86 11.49
CA LEU A 73 4.34 -11.37 12.81
C LEU A 73 3.24 -12.44 12.70
N ILE A 74 2.28 -12.25 11.79
CA ILE A 74 1.27 -13.27 11.47
C ILE A 74 1.92 -14.48 10.81
N ALA A 75 2.88 -14.27 9.89
CA ALA A 75 3.59 -15.36 9.22
C ALA A 75 4.40 -16.21 10.21
N GLU A 76 5.04 -15.59 11.20
CA GLU A 76 5.75 -16.27 12.29
C GLU A 76 4.80 -17.11 13.14
N ALA A 77 3.70 -16.52 13.63
CA ALA A 77 2.70 -17.23 14.42
C ALA A 77 2.04 -18.38 13.63
N ALA A 78 1.85 -18.20 12.32
CA ALA A 78 1.38 -19.25 11.43
C ALA A 78 2.39 -20.39 11.29
N ALA A 79 3.69 -20.12 11.24
CA ALA A 79 4.73 -21.14 11.21
C ALA A 79 4.78 -21.95 12.52
N GLU A 80 4.49 -21.32 13.65
CA GLU A 80 4.38 -21.98 14.97
C GLU A 80 3.05 -22.75 15.18
N ASN A 81 2.11 -22.67 14.23
CA ASN A 81 0.74 -23.17 14.34
C ASN A 81 -0.04 -22.58 15.54
N ASP A 82 0.35 -21.42 16.04
CA ASP A 82 -0.33 -20.75 17.16
C ASP A 82 -1.48 -19.86 16.64
N GLN A 83 -2.67 -20.47 16.55
CA GLN A 83 -3.89 -19.79 16.10
C GLN A 83 -4.35 -18.67 17.04
N ASN A 84 -3.99 -18.72 18.32
CA ASN A 84 -4.36 -17.66 19.27
C ASN A 84 -3.49 -16.43 19.04
N ARG A 85 -2.18 -16.63 18.85
CA ARG A 85 -1.24 -15.54 18.52
C ARG A 85 -1.58 -14.86 17.20
N ILE A 86 -1.96 -15.62 16.16
CA ILE A 86 -2.44 -15.06 14.88
C ILE A 86 -3.62 -14.11 15.09
N LYS A 87 -4.65 -14.55 15.84
CA LYS A 87 -5.85 -13.74 16.09
C LYS A 87 -5.52 -12.47 16.85
N LEU A 88 -4.71 -12.57 17.90
CA LEU A 88 -4.32 -11.42 18.73
C LEU A 88 -3.51 -10.40 17.92
N VAL A 89 -2.51 -10.85 17.17
CA VAL A 89 -1.68 -9.97 16.33
C VAL A 89 -2.52 -9.31 15.25
N PHE A 90 -3.46 -10.03 14.63
CA PHE A 90 -4.35 -9.45 13.64
C PHE A 90 -5.31 -8.41 14.25
N GLN A 91 -5.94 -8.72 15.39
CA GLN A 91 -6.86 -7.82 16.08
C GLN A 91 -6.17 -6.53 16.55
N HIS A 92 -5.03 -6.63 17.22
CA HIS A 92 -4.27 -5.47 17.69
C HIS A 92 -3.50 -4.74 16.59
N GLY A 93 -3.30 -5.39 15.44
CA GLY A 93 -2.68 -4.76 14.27
C GLY A 93 -3.68 -3.98 13.42
N LEU A 94 -4.93 -4.42 13.36
CA LEU A 94 -5.99 -3.79 12.57
C LEU A 94 -6.68 -2.63 13.35
N PHE A 95 -6.77 -2.74 14.68
CA PHE A 95 -7.44 -1.79 15.57
C PHE A 95 -6.47 -1.18 16.58
#